data_AF-A0A4Q5T5S2-F1
#
_entry.id   AF-A0A4Q5T5S2-F1
#
_cell.length_a   1.000
_cell.length_b   1.000
_cell.length_c   1.000
_cell.angle_alpha   90.00
_cell.angle_beta   90.00
_cell.angle_gamma   90.00
#
_symmetry.space_group_name_H-M   'P 1'
#
loop_
_entity.id
_entity.type
_entity.pdbx_description
1 polymer ?
#
loop_
_entity_poly.entity_id
_entity_poly.type
_entity_poly.pdbx_seq_one_letter_code
_entity_poly.pdbx_strand_id
1 'polypeptide(L)'
;GGFGAIFLAVNSFGSSAAGGGWSSDAVYPRMLADVNGDGMADIVGFGSGGNYVSLATGSGGFGAIALVSASFGSATVAGGWAGQDRFPRMLADMNGDGRDDIVGFGRGGTYIAYSDAAPGQPVYFGAIRLAYAGFGENPDVGGWTSQHGAPRMVADINGDGLGDLVGFGSGGAHVAIGAADWLLI
;
A
#
# COMPACT_ATOMS: atom_id res chain seq x y z
N GLY A 1 23.02 20.05 -3.44
CA GLY A 1 22.97 19.16 -2.27
C GLY A 1 23.65 17.85 -2.61
N GLY A 2 24.17 17.13 -1.62
CA GLY A 2 24.76 15.80 -1.78
C GLY A 2 24.20 14.83 -0.73
N PHE A 3 24.52 13.54 -0.85
CA PHE A 3 24.05 12.50 0.07
C PHE A 3 25.05 12.27 1.21
N GLY A 4 24.54 11.91 2.40
CA GLY A 4 25.34 11.42 3.51
C GLY A 4 25.80 9.96 3.31
N ALA A 5 26.58 9.44 4.26
CA ALA A 5 26.97 8.03 4.24
C ALA A 5 25.77 7.12 4.51
N ILE A 6 25.74 5.95 3.87
CA ILE A 6 24.77 4.89 4.17
C ILE A 6 25.01 4.35 5.60
N PHE A 7 23.94 3.97 6.29
CA PHE A 7 24.00 3.26 7.58
C PHE A 7 22.82 2.29 7.70
N LEU A 8 22.91 1.34 8.64
CA LEU A 8 21.83 0.41 8.92
C LEU A 8 20.78 1.09 9.81
N ALA A 9 19.64 1.47 9.24
CA ALA A 9 18.57 2.18 9.94
C ALA A 9 17.63 1.27 10.74
N VAL A 10 17.44 0.02 10.29
CA VAL A 10 16.64 -1.02 10.97
C VAL A 10 17.11 -2.40 10.53
N ASN A 11 17.17 -3.37 11.45
CA ASN A 11 17.54 -4.76 11.14
C ASN A 11 16.32 -5.59 10.70
N SER A 12 15.66 -5.17 9.61
CA SER A 12 14.51 -5.83 9.00
C SER A 12 14.35 -5.42 7.52
N PHE A 13 13.32 -5.91 6.83
CA PHE A 13 13.00 -5.62 5.42
C PHE A 13 14.06 -6.02 4.38
N GLY A 14 15.11 -6.74 4.82
CA GLY A 14 16.17 -7.31 4.00
C GLY A 14 15.86 -8.74 3.55
N SER A 15 16.52 -9.18 2.48
CA SER A 15 16.25 -10.47 1.82
C SER A 15 16.75 -11.71 2.57
N SER A 16 17.80 -11.57 3.39
CA SER A 16 18.34 -12.67 4.18
C SER A 16 17.47 -12.98 5.39
N ALA A 17 17.60 -14.18 5.96
CA ALA A 17 16.91 -14.53 7.21
C ALA A 17 17.23 -13.55 8.36
N ALA A 18 18.49 -13.11 8.46
CA ALA A 18 18.91 -12.13 9.46
C ALA A 18 18.29 -10.74 9.25
N GLY A 19 17.97 -10.39 8.00
CA GLY A 19 17.26 -9.16 7.62
C GLY A 19 15.73 -9.30 7.57
N GLY A 20 15.17 -10.42 8.01
CA GLY A 20 13.71 -10.63 8.06
C GLY A 20 13.10 -11.39 6.87
N GLY A 21 13.89 -11.81 5.88
CA GLY A 21 13.46 -12.75 4.83
C GLY A 21 12.61 -12.15 3.71
N TRP A 22 12.68 -10.85 3.47
CA TRP A 22 11.96 -10.11 2.41
C TRP A 22 12.62 -10.33 1.05
N SER A 23 12.58 -11.57 0.58
CA SER A 23 13.43 -12.09 -0.49
C SER A 23 13.01 -11.73 -1.92
N SER A 24 11.80 -11.19 -2.11
CA SER A 24 11.25 -10.86 -3.43
C SER A 24 10.36 -9.63 -3.32
N ASP A 25 10.69 -8.56 -4.04
CA ASP A 25 9.82 -7.38 -4.09
C ASP A 25 8.54 -7.64 -4.89
N ALA A 26 8.59 -8.62 -5.80
CA ALA A 26 7.41 -9.06 -6.54
C ALA A 26 6.37 -9.73 -5.64
N VAL A 27 6.77 -10.38 -4.54
CA VAL A 27 5.83 -11.06 -3.61
C VAL A 27 5.64 -10.24 -2.34
N TYR A 28 6.75 -9.74 -1.79
CA TYR A 28 6.87 -8.98 -0.54
C TYR A 28 7.33 -7.53 -0.79
N PRO A 29 6.51 -6.71 -1.48
CA PRO A 29 6.85 -5.31 -1.73
C PRO A 29 7.08 -4.55 -0.43
N ARG A 30 7.99 -3.58 -0.50
CA ARG A 30 8.20 -2.59 0.57
C ARG A 30 8.04 -1.20 -0.02
N MET A 31 7.39 -0.33 0.73
CA MET A 31 7.06 1.02 0.34
C MET A 31 7.32 1.97 1.50
N LEU A 32 7.36 3.26 1.18
CA LEU A 32 7.48 4.34 2.14
C LEU A 32 6.21 5.18 2.08
N ALA A 33 5.61 5.47 3.23
CA ALA A 33 4.34 6.17 3.35
C ALA A 33 4.15 6.70 4.78
N ASP A 34 3.50 7.85 4.96
CA ASP A 34 3.17 8.36 6.30
C ASP A 34 1.88 7.69 6.78
N VAL A 35 2.00 6.63 7.57
CA VAL A 35 0.81 5.85 7.99
C VAL A 35 0.33 6.21 9.39
N ASN A 36 1.02 7.13 10.08
CA ASN A 36 0.67 7.54 11.43
C ASN A 36 0.29 9.04 11.54
N GLY A 37 0.51 9.82 10.47
CA GLY A 37 0.11 11.22 10.32
C GLY A 37 1.10 12.20 10.95
N ASP A 38 2.36 11.80 11.16
CA ASP A 38 3.38 12.65 11.77
C ASP A 38 4.22 13.45 10.76
N GLY A 39 3.92 13.32 9.47
CA GLY A 39 4.59 13.97 8.36
C GLY A 39 5.86 13.25 7.89
N MET A 40 6.16 12.06 8.41
CA MET A 40 7.34 11.27 8.07
C MET A 40 6.95 9.96 7.38
N ALA A 41 7.68 9.61 6.33
CA ALA A 41 7.44 8.35 5.65
C ALA A 41 7.98 7.16 6.46
N ASP A 42 7.09 6.28 6.88
CA ASP A 42 7.35 5.01 7.55
C ASP A 42 7.67 3.90 6.54
N ILE A 43 8.26 2.79 6.99
CA ILE A 43 8.36 1.58 6.15
C ILE A 43 7.08 0.77 6.28
N VAL A 44 6.44 0.48 5.16
CA VAL A 44 5.35 -0.49 5.05
C VAL A 44 5.80 -1.67 4.19
N GLY A 45 5.73 -2.87 4.73
CA GLY A 45 6.04 -4.10 4.02
C GLY A 45 4.84 -5.05 3.98
N PHE A 46 4.51 -5.55 2.79
CA PHE A 46 3.45 -6.53 2.62
C PHE A 46 4.04 -7.94 2.63
N GLY A 47 4.07 -8.57 3.81
CA GLY A 47 4.68 -9.88 4.02
C GLY A 47 3.76 -11.05 3.66
N SER A 48 4.17 -12.26 4.05
CA SER A 48 3.34 -13.45 3.89
C SER A 48 2.08 -13.39 4.77
N GLY A 49 2.26 -13.00 6.04
CA GLY A 49 1.19 -12.97 7.04
C GLY A 49 0.34 -11.69 7.08
N GLY A 50 0.68 -10.66 6.29
CA GLY A 50 -0.04 -9.39 6.26
C GLY A 50 0.88 -8.18 6.19
N ASN A 51 0.43 -7.05 6.74
CA ASN A 51 1.08 -5.75 6.65
C ASN A 51 1.99 -5.51 7.86
N TYR A 52 3.24 -5.19 7.61
CA TYR A 52 4.23 -4.86 8.63
C TYR A 52 4.64 -3.40 8.52
N VAL A 53 4.72 -2.71 9.66
CA VAL A 53 5.11 -1.30 9.72
C VAL A 53 6.30 -1.12 10.65
N SER A 54 7.20 -0.22 10.28
CA SER A 54 8.29 0.28 11.11
C SER A 54 8.32 1.80 11.00
N LEU A 55 7.96 2.45 12.10
CA LEU A 55 7.75 3.91 12.14
C LEU A 55 9.06 4.67 12.04
N ALA A 56 9.07 5.77 11.29
CA ALA A 56 10.19 6.69 11.21
C ALA A 56 10.45 7.35 12.58
N THR A 57 11.71 7.63 12.88
CA THR A 57 12.10 8.30 14.15
C THR A 57 12.47 9.77 13.96
N GLY A 58 12.35 10.31 12.74
CA GLY A 58 12.74 11.68 12.38
C GLY A 58 14.25 11.95 12.31
N SER A 59 15.09 10.98 12.69
CA SER A 59 16.56 11.08 12.63
C SER A 59 17.18 10.21 11.52
N GLY A 60 16.34 9.73 10.60
CA GLY A 60 16.72 8.78 9.54
C GLY A 60 16.73 7.31 9.96
N GLY A 61 16.38 7.01 11.22
CA GLY A 61 16.17 5.65 11.71
C GLY A 61 14.71 5.22 11.68
N PHE A 62 14.47 3.93 11.96
CA PHE A 62 13.12 3.38 12.12
C PHE A 62 13.00 2.57 13.42
N GLY A 63 11.78 2.52 13.97
CA GLY A 63 11.44 1.76 15.17
C GLY A 63 11.37 0.24 14.93
N ALA A 64 10.93 -0.50 15.95
CA ALA A 64 10.71 -1.93 15.83
C ALA A 64 9.62 -2.23 14.78
N ILE A 65 9.82 -3.28 13.99
CA ILE A 65 8.81 -3.78 13.06
C ILE A 65 7.64 -4.42 13.82
N ALA A 66 6.42 -4.14 13.40
CA ALA A 66 5.20 -4.74 13.93
C ALA A 66 4.29 -5.26 12.81
N LEU A 67 3.68 -6.42 13.00
CA LEU A 67 2.55 -6.87 12.17
C LEU A 67 1.30 -6.10 12.63
N VAL A 68 0.75 -5.25 11.77
CA VAL A 68 -0.34 -4.32 12.13
C VAL A 68 -1.71 -4.77 11.61
N SER A 69 -1.75 -5.63 10.58
CA SER A 69 -3.00 -6.19 10.04
C SER A 69 -2.74 -7.47 9.25
N ALA A 70 -3.63 -8.45 9.37
CA ALA A 70 -3.58 -9.73 8.64
C ALA A 70 -4.36 -9.66 7.31
N SER A 71 -4.03 -8.68 6.48
CA SER A 71 -4.63 -8.42 5.16
C SER A 71 -3.54 -8.10 4.14
N PHE A 72 -3.85 -8.11 2.85
CA PHE A 72 -2.91 -7.81 1.75
C PHE A 72 -1.62 -8.65 1.74
N GLY A 73 -1.59 -9.76 2.49
CA GLY A 73 -0.47 -10.67 2.58
C GLY A 73 -0.52 -11.77 1.52
N SER A 74 0.64 -12.34 1.18
CA SER A 74 0.71 -13.36 0.13
C SER A 74 0.08 -14.69 0.54
N ALA A 75 0.02 -15.02 1.83
CA ALA A 75 -0.63 -16.23 2.30
C ALA A 75 -2.16 -16.12 2.14
N THR A 76 -2.82 -17.24 1.86
CA THR A 76 -4.28 -17.30 1.71
C THR A 76 -5.02 -16.81 2.96
N VAL A 77 -4.50 -17.11 4.15
CA VAL A 77 -5.02 -16.63 5.43
C VAL A 77 -4.94 -15.11 5.62
N ALA A 78 -4.08 -14.43 4.85
CA ALA A 78 -3.90 -12.98 4.85
C ALA A 78 -4.42 -12.33 3.56
N GLY A 79 -5.22 -13.05 2.77
CA GLY A 79 -5.90 -12.56 1.56
C GLY A 79 -5.33 -13.04 0.23
N GLY A 80 -4.16 -13.70 0.20
CA GLY A 80 -3.64 -14.34 -1.01
C GLY A 80 -3.10 -13.37 -2.07
N TRP A 81 -2.56 -12.22 -1.67
CA TRP A 81 -1.97 -11.21 -2.54
C TRP A 81 -0.56 -11.64 -2.98
N ALA A 82 -0.53 -12.70 -3.79
CA ALA A 82 0.69 -13.48 -4.06
C ALA A 82 1.68 -12.83 -5.06
N GLY A 83 1.38 -11.65 -5.60
CA GLY A 83 2.31 -10.98 -6.51
C GLY A 83 1.88 -9.56 -6.89
N GLN A 84 2.84 -8.63 -6.90
CA GLN A 84 2.65 -7.22 -7.27
C GLN A 84 2.35 -6.99 -8.73
N ASP A 85 2.76 -7.90 -9.63
CA ASP A 85 2.37 -7.77 -11.03
C ASP A 85 0.87 -7.99 -11.21
N ARG A 86 0.33 -9.05 -10.61
CA ARG A 86 -1.09 -9.39 -10.74
C ARG A 86 -1.98 -8.57 -9.81
N PHE A 87 -1.58 -8.44 -8.55
CA PHE A 87 -2.32 -7.78 -7.48
C PHE A 87 -1.47 -6.70 -6.80
N PRO A 88 -1.21 -5.57 -7.51
CA PRO A 88 -0.40 -4.50 -6.96
C PRO A 88 -1.08 -3.88 -5.73
N ARG A 89 -0.26 -3.68 -4.70
CA ARG A 89 -0.56 -2.90 -3.50
C ARG A 89 0.16 -1.56 -3.58
N MET A 90 -0.45 -0.50 -3.09
CA MET A 90 0.04 0.89 -3.09
C MET A 90 -0.39 1.57 -1.79
N LEU A 91 0.12 2.78 -1.57
CA LEU A 91 -0.15 3.59 -0.40
C LEU A 91 -0.49 5.01 -0.85
N ALA A 92 -1.56 5.58 -0.32
CA ALA A 92 -2.00 6.96 -0.54
C ALA A 92 -3.09 7.31 0.47
N ASP A 93 -3.20 8.57 0.86
CA ASP A 93 -4.34 9.09 1.64
C ASP A 93 -5.62 9.04 0.79
N MET A 94 -6.55 8.14 1.12
CA MET A 94 -7.80 7.95 0.38
C MET A 94 -9.01 8.56 1.07
N ASN A 95 -8.86 9.06 2.29
CA ASN A 95 -9.94 9.58 3.12
C ASN A 95 -9.73 11.02 3.61
N GLY A 96 -8.57 11.61 3.33
CA GLY A 96 -8.20 12.99 3.64
C GLY A 96 -7.81 13.20 5.11
N ASP A 97 -7.46 12.13 5.84
CA ASP A 97 -7.08 12.23 7.25
C ASP A 97 -5.59 12.54 7.47
N GLY A 98 -4.82 12.66 6.38
CA GLY A 98 -3.39 12.94 6.38
C GLY A 98 -2.52 11.71 6.57
N ARG A 99 -3.10 10.50 6.50
CA ARG A 99 -2.37 9.23 6.60
C ARG A 99 -2.57 8.43 5.33
N ASP A 100 -1.50 7.83 4.86
CA ASP A 100 -1.53 6.94 3.73
C ASP A 100 -2.21 5.61 4.09
N ASP A 101 -3.24 5.26 3.31
CA ASP A 101 -4.00 4.03 3.41
C ASP A 101 -3.44 2.95 2.47
N ILE A 102 -3.78 1.69 2.73
CA ILE A 102 -3.47 0.63 1.77
C ILE A 102 -4.50 0.63 0.66
N VAL A 103 -4.04 0.76 -0.59
CA VAL A 103 -4.82 0.51 -1.80
C VAL A 103 -4.32 -0.77 -2.45
N GLY A 104 -5.20 -1.71 -2.75
CA GLY A 104 -4.85 -2.93 -3.48
C GLY A 104 -5.79 -3.20 -4.65
N PHE A 105 -5.21 -3.46 -5.81
CA PHE A 105 -5.94 -3.84 -7.01
C PHE A 105 -6.07 -5.36 -7.06
N GLY A 106 -7.20 -5.86 -6.58
CA GLY A 106 -7.47 -7.28 -6.43
C GLY A 106 -8.23 -7.88 -7.60
N ARG A 107 -8.71 -9.10 -7.39
CA ARG A 107 -9.49 -9.82 -8.40
C ARG A 107 -10.83 -9.13 -8.72
N GLY A 108 -11.52 -8.65 -7.68
CA GLY A 108 -12.86 -8.09 -7.76
C GLY A 108 -12.92 -6.57 -7.93
N GLY A 109 -11.79 -5.88 -8.02
CA GLY A 109 -11.74 -4.42 -8.11
C GLY A 109 -10.63 -3.83 -7.25
N THR A 110 -10.81 -2.57 -6.88
CA THR A 110 -9.90 -1.84 -5.99
C THR A 110 -10.39 -1.94 -4.55
N TYR A 111 -9.50 -2.36 -3.66
CA TYR A 111 -9.75 -2.54 -2.24
C TYR A 111 -8.96 -1.53 -1.44
N ILE A 112 -9.52 -1.07 -0.32
CA ILE A 112 -8.86 -0.15 0.61
C ILE A 112 -8.89 -0.74 2.02
N ALA A 113 -7.82 -0.53 2.79
CA ALA A 113 -7.85 -0.59 4.25
C ALA A 113 -7.26 0.69 4.81
N TYR A 114 -8.06 1.42 5.58
CA TYR A 114 -7.71 2.72 6.13
C TYR A 114 -6.72 2.61 7.29
N SER A 115 -5.80 3.56 7.42
CA SER A 115 -4.90 3.66 8.57
C SER A 115 -5.62 4.33 9.76
N ASP A 116 -6.45 3.56 10.46
CA ASP A 116 -7.45 4.10 11.41
C ASP A 116 -6.95 4.25 12.86
N ALA A 117 -5.66 4.08 13.14
CA ALA A 117 -5.15 4.15 14.52
C ALA A 117 -5.41 5.54 15.13
N ALA A 118 -5.98 5.63 16.33
CA ALA A 118 -6.11 6.92 17.00
C ALA A 118 -4.73 7.53 17.29
N PRO A 119 -4.58 8.87 17.37
CA PRO A 119 -3.31 9.50 17.68
C PRO A 119 -2.65 8.91 18.93
N GLY A 120 -1.38 8.52 18.81
CA GLY A 120 -0.61 7.88 19.88
C GLY A 120 -0.93 6.41 20.15
N GLN A 121 -1.82 5.77 19.38
CA GLN A 121 -2.02 4.33 19.40
C GLN A 121 -1.09 3.63 18.39
N PRO A 122 -0.81 2.33 18.58
CA PRO A 122 -0.10 1.54 17.57
C PRO A 122 -0.82 1.62 16.22
N VAL A 123 -0.04 1.72 15.13
CA VAL A 123 -0.57 1.69 13.76
C VAL A 123 -1.45 0.45 13.57
N TYR A 124 -2.57 0.66 12.89
CA TYR A 124 -3.57 -0.36 12.61
C TYR A 124 -4.24 -0.03 11.28
N PHE A 125 -4.23 -1.00 10.35
CA PHE A 125 -5.05 -0.92 9.16
C PHE A 125 -6.38 -1.63 9.41
N GLY A 126 -7.48 -0.91 9.16
CA GLY A 126 -8.84 -1.37 9.32
C GLY A 126 -9.22 -2.57 8.45
N ALA A 127 -10.50 -2.93 8.51
CA ALA A 127 -11.03 -3.99 7.65
C ALA A 127 -10.87 -3.61 6.17
N ILE A 128 -10.35 -4.55 5.37
CA ILE A 128 -10.30 -4.41 3.92
C ILE A 128 -11.72 -4.34 3.34
N ARG A 129 -11.96 -3.36 2.45
CA ARG A 129 -13.26 -3.13 1.80
C ARG A 129 -13.08 -3.01 0.30
N LEU A 130 -14.04 -3.49 -0.47
CA LEU A 130 -14.12 -3.15 -1.89
C LEU A 130 -14.55 -1.68 -1.98
N ALA A 131 -13.66 -0.82 -2.46
CA ALA A 131 -13.91 0.61 -2.61
C ALA A 131 -14.46 0.94 -4.01
N TYR A 132 -13.98 0.24 -5.03
CA TYR A 132 -14.39 0.49 -6.41
C TYR A 132 -14.39 -0.79 -7.24
N ALA A 133 -15.49 -1.07 -7.94
CA ALA A 133 -15.63 -2.19 -8.88
C ALA A 133 -14.94 -1.89 -10.24
N GLY A 134 -13.70 -1.45 -10.19
CA GLY A 134 -12.86 -1.13 -11.34
C GLY A 134 -11.38 -1.32 -11.02
N PHE A 135 -10.53 -1.28 -12.07
CA PHE A 135 -9.09 -1.55 -12.01
C PHE A 135 -8.69 -2.94 -11.49
N GLY A 136 -9.66 -3.87 -11.40
CA GLY A 136 -9.47 -5.23 -10.94
C GLY A 136 -9.10 -6.20 -12.05
N GLU A 137 -8.64 -7.38 -11.65
CA GLU A 137 -8.20 -8.43 -12.58
C GLU A 137 -9.33 -9.00 -13.43
N ASN A 138 -10.53 -9.19 -12.85
CA ASN A 138 -11.64 -9.79 -13.58
C ASN A 138 -12.06 -8.89 -14.76
N PRO A 139 -12.41 -9.47 -15.92
CA PRO A 139 -12.87 -8.70 -17.09
C PRO A 139 -14.03 -7.76 -16.77
N ASP A 140 -14.96 -8.19 -15.91
CA ASP A 140 -16.15 -7.41 -15.53
C ASP A 140 -15.85 -6.14 -14.72
N VAL A 141 -14.63 -6.03 -14.15
CA VAL A 141 -14.15 -4.86 -13.39
C VAL A 141 -12.88 -4.26 -14.01
N GLY A 142 -12.68 -4.50 -15.31
CA GLY A 142 -11.68 -3.83 -16.13
C GLY A 142 -10.58 -4.71 -16.71
N GLY A 143 -10.40 -5.95 -16.24
CA GLY A 143 -9.46 -6.90 -16.86
C GLY A 143 -7.97 -6.57 -16.68
N TRP A 144 -7.60 -5.94 -15.56
CA TRP A 144 -6.23 -5.47 -15.29
C TRP A 144 -5.35 -6.58 -14.72
N THR A 145 -4.67 -7.32 -15.59
CA THR A 145 -3.98 -8.58 -15.24
C THR A 145 -2.49 -8.45 -14.94
N SER A 146 -1.85 -7.33 -15.31
CA SER A 146 -0.41 -7.13 -15.13
C SER A 146 -0.08 -5.67 -14.86
N GLN A 147 0.71 -5.41 -13.82
CA GLN A 147 1.27 -4.12 -13.47
C GLN A 147 2.44 -3.74 -14.39
N HIS A 148 3.11 -4.71 -15.01
CA HIS A 148 4.12 -4.45 -16.03
C HIS A 148 3.51 -4.00 -17.36
N GLY A 149 2.44 -4.66 -17.81
CA GLY A 149 1.80 -4.39 -19.10
C GLY A 149 0.69 -3.33 -19.05
N ALA A 150 -0.02 -3.25 -17.93
CA ALA A 150 -1.11 -2.31 -17.69
C ALA A 150 -0.99 -1.70 -16.27
N PRO A 151 0.03 -0.84 -16.05
CA PRO A 151 0.31 -0.30 -14.72
C PRO A 151 -0.88 0.51 -14.20
N ARG A 152 -1.16 0.32 -12.91
CA ARG A 152 -2.04 1.16 -12.10
C ARG A 152 -1.18 2.04 -11.19
N MET A 153 -1.70 3.18 -10.78
CA MET A 153 -1.06 4.13 -9.88
C MET A 153 -2.13 4.77 -9.01
N VAL A 154 -1.73 5.29 -7.86
CA VAL A 154 -2.56 6.15 -7.02
C VAL A 154 -1.81 7.46 -6.83
N ALA A 155 -2.49 8.57 -7.09
CA ALA A 155 -1.94 9.92 -6.91
C ALA A 155 -3.07 10.94 -6.87
N ASP A 156 -2.92 12.02 -6.11
CA ASP A 156 -3.79 13.19 -6.25
C ASP A 156 -3.47 13.90 -7.58
N ILE A 157 -4.40 13.85 -8.53
CA ILE A 157 -4.26 14.49 -9.85
C ILE A 157 -5.18 15.69 -10.02
N ASN A 158 -5.98 16.03 -9.00
CA ASN A 158 -6.97 17.10 -9.08
C ASN A 158 -6.74 18.22 -8.04
N GLY A 159 -5.88 17.99 -7.05
CA GLY A 159 -5.47 18.92 -6.00
C GLY A 159 -6.39 18.94 -4.78
N ASP A 160 -7.24 17.93 -4.56
CA ASP A 160 -8.13 17.83 -3.40
C ASP A 160 -7.48 17.16 -2.18
N GLY A 161 -6.26 16.66 -2.32
CA GLY A 161 -5.52 15.97 -1.28
C GLY A 161 -5.87 14.50 -1.12
N LEU A 162 -6.75 13.94 -1.95
CA LEU A 162 -7.11 12.53 -1.95
C LEU A 162 -6.41 11.78 -3.09
N GLY A 163 -6.09 10.51 -2.86
CA GLY A 163 -5.60 9.63 -3.91
C GLY A 163 -6.66 9.35 -4.98
N ASP A 164 -6.31 9.64 -6.25
CA ASP A 164 -7.07 9.20 -7.42
C ASP A 164 -6.47 7.92 -8.02
N LEU A 165 -7.29 7.08 -8.63
CA LEU A 165 -6.83 5.87 -9.33
C LEU A 165 -6.51 6.21 -10.78
N VAL A 166 -5.31 5.86 -11.23
CA VAL A 166 -4.89 6.01 -12.64
C VAL A 166 -4.43 4.66 -13.17
N GLY A 167 -4.91 4.23 -14.33
CA GLY A 167 -4.47 3.01 -14.99
C GLY A 167 -4.14 3.23 -16.46
N PHE A 168 -3.03 2.65 -16.91
CA PHE A 168 -2.57 2.73 -18.29
C PHE A 168 -2.86 1.40 -19.00
N GLY A 169 -4.06 1.29 -19.57
CA GLY A 169 -4.52 0.08 -20.26
C GLY A 169 -4.26 0.13 -21.77
N SER A 170 -4.70 -0.92 -22.48
CA SER A 170 -4.57 -1.00 -23.95
C SER A 170 -5.30 0.12 -24.70
N GLY A 171 -6.37 0.66 -24.11
CA GLY A 171 -7.12 1.80 -24.65
C GLY A 171 -6.56 3.18 -24.27
N GLY A 172 -5.50 3.25 -23.47
CA GLY A 172 -4.91 4.49 -22.96
C GLY A 172 -5.03 4.65 -21.44
N ALA A 173 -4.86 5.88 -20.97
CA ALA A 173 -4.98 6.23 -19.56
C ALA A 173 -6.45 6.34 -19.13
N HIS A 174 -6.79 5.71 -18.01
CA HIS A 174 -8.11 5.70 -17.39
C HIS A 174 -7.97 6.23 -15.96
N VAL A 175 -8.97 7.00 -15.50
CA VAL A 175 -8.94 7.67 -14.21
C VAL A 175 -10.24 7.38 -13.46
N ALA A 176 -10.16 7.15 -12.15
CA ALA A 176 -11.29 7.31 -11.24
C ALA A 176 -10.91 8.30 -10.13
N ILE A 177 -11.71 9.35 -9.97
CA ILE A 177 -11.47 10.42 -9.01
C ILE A 177 -11.84 9.96 -7.60
N GLY A 178 -10.92 10.17 -6.66
CA GLY A 178 -11.11 9.96 -5.23
C GLY A 178 -12.16 10.91 -4.66
N ALA A 179 -12.90 10.46 -3.65
CA ALA A 179 -13.83 11.31 -2.91
C ALA A 179 -13.90 10.83 -1.46
N ALA A 180 -14.01 11.75 -0.50
CA ALA A 180 -14.01 11.42 0.93
C ALA A 180 -15.22 10.55 1.36
N ASP A 181 -16.30 10.55 0.57
CA ASP A 181 -17.56 9.88 0.90
C ASP A 181 -17.68 8.51 0.20
N TRP A 182 -16.81 7.55 0.53
CA TRP A 182 -16.93 6.15 0.05
C TRP A 182 -18.04 5.36 0.77
N LEU A 183 -19.10 6.02 1.21
CA LEU A 183 -20.32 5.39 1.71
C LEU A 183 -21.09 4.80 0.52
N LEU A 184 -20.70 3.57 0.15
CA LEU A 184 -21.43 2.55 -0.62
C LEU A 184 -22.67 3.05 -1.38
N ILE A 185 -22.54 3.16 -2.71
CA ILE A 185 -23.64 2.87 -3.64
C ILE A 185 -23.63 1.36 -3.93
#